data_AF-A0A7C3T8J3-F1
#
_entry.id   AF-A0A7C3T8J3-F1
#
_cell.length_a   1.000
_cell.length_b   1.000
_cell.length_c   1.000
_cell.angle_alpha   90.00
_cell.angle_beta   90.00
_cell.angle_gamma   90.00
#
_symmetry.space_group_name_H-M   'P 1'
#
loop_
_entity.id
_entity.type
_entity.pdbx_description
1 polymer ?
#
loop_
_entity_poly.entity_id
_entity_poly.type
_entity_poly.pdbx_seq_one_letter_code
_entity_poly.pdbx_strand_id
1 'polypeptide(L)'
;MPVKVLYLLVTALAVTALAVGQEFRDDFDTPRDFLTEGIEGTGWDGLVGLESGQTVALLNASLSRPGQLYMASAGGVWAEPWNPLGPFLYKIVSGNFVATVKVCDYAGTVDAPVYHNNCGLMARNVVDSDAGPGEDWVSIDYFPIWNCGNFVRVANDGARSERCHNGKAFGLDPYLQLERDGDTFHFRTSADGINWTEMPCSPIVRKDLAGIPLQVGLFQCTYSSNLGHAAFDEFTLVVTPQLKAILVKPEEGSKVSGKPTLEWIPGQTAASHIVYLGTDPNALEQVATQTQTSYTPTIELKPDTIYYWRVDEVEADGTIHQGDLWSFVGAKATPKGLSTFVDRFDKPHDFLVDGVEGTGWDGLVGIGPGQTANAINASMTSQGQLYLESTNSFWSEPWNPLGPFLYKI
;
A
#
# COMPACT_ATOMS: atom_id res chain seq x y z
N MET A 1 -54.37 -46.62 -2.29
CA MET A 1 -53.19 -45.90 -1.79
C MET A 1 -52.41 -45.41 -3.01
N PRO A 2 -52.33 -44.10 -3.28
CA PRO A 2 -51.56 -43.60 -4.41
C PRO A 2 -50.11 -43.35 -4.00
N VAL A 3 -49.17 -43.84 -4.81
CA VAL A 3 -47.73 -43.64 -4.64
C VAL A 3 -47.39 -42.21 -5.06
N LYS A 4 -46.90 -41.39 -4.13
CA LYS A 4 -46.32 -40.07 -4.42
C LYS A 4 -44.95 -40.27 -5.05
N VAL A 5 -44.80 -39.90 -6.32
CA VAL A 5 -43.50 -39.76 -6.99
C VAL A 5 -42.88 -38.45 -6.48
N LEU A 6 -41.77 -38.57 -5.75
CA LEU A 6 -40.99 -37.45 -5.25
C LEU A 6 -40.01 -37.01 -6.36
N TYR A 7 -40.21 -35.83 -6.93
CA TYR A 7 -39.23 -35.21 -7.82
C TYR A 7 -38.09 -34.68 -6.97
N LEU A 8 -36.92 -35.33 -7.04
CA LEU A 8 -35.69 -34.84 -6.44
C LEU A 8 -35.19 -33.67 -7.29
N LEU A 9 -35.39 -32.44 -6.83
CA LEU A 9 -34.70 -31.28 -7.38
C LEU A 9 -33.21 -31.46 -7.05
N VAL A 10 -32.40 -31.81 -8.05
CA VAL A 10 -30.94 -31.74 -7.95
C VAL A 10 -30.59 -30.26 -8.10
N THR A 11 -30.49 -29.55 -6.97
CA THR A 11 -29.80 -28.26 -6.93
C THR A 11 -28.33 -28.54 -7.26
N ALA A 12 -27.89 -28.06 -8.42
CA ALA A 12 -26.47 -28.02 -8.76
C ALA A 12 -25.76 -27.22 -7.66
N LEU A 13 -25.02 -27.91 -6.80
CA LEU A 13 -23.99 -27.26 -6.00
C LEU A 13 -23.00 -26.68 -7.01
N ALA A 14 -22.89 -25.35 -7.04
CA ALA A 14 -21.72 -24.71 -7.62
C ALA A 14 -20.51 -25.23 -6.84
N VAL A 15 -19.76 -26.15 -7.46
CA VAL A 15 -18.42 -26.47 -7.02
C VAL A 15 -17.62 -25.21 -7.28
N THR A 16 -17.40 -24.41 -6.24
CA THR A 16 -16.35 -23.40 -6.27
C THR A 16 -15.05 -24.15 -6.55
N ALA A 17 -14.55 -24.04 -7.77
CA ALA A 17 -13.20 -24.46 -8.06
C ALA A 17 -12.29 -23.66 -7.13
N LEU A 18 -11.70 -24.32 -6.13
CA LEU A 18 -10.59 -23.74 -5.39
C LEU A 18 -9.55 -23.37 -6.44
N ALA A 19 -9.14 -22.10 -6.48
CA ALA A 19 -8.07 -21.67 -7.35
C ALA A 19 -6.84 -22.55 -7.05
N VAL A 20 -6.46 -23.39 -8.01
CA VAL A 20 -5.27 -24.23 -7.89
C VAL A 20 -4.07 -23.28 -7.94
N GLY A 21 -3.22 -23.30 -6.92
CA GLY A 21 -2.03 -22.47 -6.90
C GLY A 21 -1.14 -22.77 -8.10
N GLN A 22 -0.64 -21.74 -8.77
CA GLN A 22 0.36 -21.90 -9.82
C GLN A 22 1.71 -22.17 -9.15
N GLU A 23 2.31 -23.32 -9.45
CA GLU A 23 3.62 -23.68 -8.92
C GLU A 23 4.72 -23.37 -9.94
N PHE A 24 5.76 -22.69 -9.46
CA PHE A 24 7.05 -22.58 -10.13
C PHE A 24 8.11 -23.25 -9.26
N ARG A 25 8.91 -24.14 -9.86
CA ARG A 25 9.97 -24.90 -9.19
C ARG A 25 11.24 -24.85 -10.01
N ASP A 26 12.37 -24.63 -9.34
CA ASP A 26 13.69 -24.64 -9.95
C ASP A 26 14.68 -25.35 -9.00
N ASP A 27 15.16 -26.51 -9.43
CA ASP A 27 16.21 -27.29 -8.77
C ASP A 27 17.61 -26.94 -9.32
N PHE A 28 17.70 -25.93 -10.21
CA PHE A 28 18.93 -25.42 -10.79
C PHE A 28 19.83 -26.47 -11.47
N ASP A 29 19.27 -27.60 -11.90
CA ASP A 29 19.96 -28.70 -12.58
C ASP A 29 20.45 -28.35 -14.00
N THR A 30 19.85 -27.32 -14.62
CA THR A 30 20.22 -26.89 -15.96
C THR A 30 21.38 -25.89 -15.90
N PRO A 31 22.56 -26.21 -16.49
CA PRO A 31 23.69 -25.30 -16.53
C PRO A 31 23.33 -23.97 -17.18
N ARG A 32 23.66 -22.84 -16.51
CA ARG A 32 23.40 -21.50 -17.01
C ARG A 32 24.26 -20.44 -16.33
N ASP A 33 24.81 -19.51 -17.09
CA ASP A 33 25.36 -18.26 -16.58
C ASP A 33 24.37 -17.10 -16.79
N PHE A 34 23.72 -16.65 -15.72
CA PHE A 34 22.72 -15.57 -15.83
C PHE A 34 23.34 -14.22 -16.18
N LEU A 35 24.64 -14.03 -15.98
CA LEU A 35 25.31 -12.77 -16.30
C LEU A 35 25.53 -12.60 -17.81
N THR A 36 25.67 -13.71 -18.54
CA THR A 36 25.96 -13.70 -19.98
C THR A 36 24.78 -14.17 -20.82
N GLU A 37 24.00 -15.14 -20.32
CA GLU A 37 22.85 -15.73 -21.01
C GLU A 37 21.51 -15.10 -20.61
N GLY A 38 21.46 -14.37 -19.49
CA GLY A 38 20.25 -13.75 -18.97
C GLY A 38 19.20 -14.75 -18.49
N ILE A 39 17.96 -14.25 -18.29
CA ILE A 39 16.83 -15.00 -17.72
C ILE A 39 15.93 -15.67 -18.78
N GLU A 40 16.17 -15.43 -20.07
CA GLU A 40 15.30 -15.93 -21.13
C GLU A 40 15.24 -17.47 -21.12
N GLY A 41 14.02 -18.02 -21.11
CA GLY A 41 13.78 -19.45 -21.09
C GLY A 41 13.95 -20.13 -19.72
N THR A 42 14.26 -19.38 -18.65
CA THR A 42 14.45 -19.95 -17.30
C THR A 42 13.19 -19.99 -16.44
N GLY A 43 12.15 -19.25 -16.85
CA GLY A 43 10.94 -19.05 -16.06
C GLY A 43 11.06 -17.96 -14.99
N TRP A 44 12.27 -17.46 -14.68
CA TRP A 44 12.48 -16.27 -13.85
C TRP A 44 12.09 -14.99 -14.60
N ASP A 45 11.60 -13.99 -13.88
CA ASP A 45 11.10 -12.74 -14.48
C ASP A 45 12.16 -11.63 -14.52
N GLY A 46 13.19 -11.73 -13.69
CA GLY A 46 14.28 -10.76 -13.71
C GLY A 46 15.38 -11.05 -12.70
N LEU A 47 16.41 -10.20 -12.77
CA LEU A 47 17.53 -10.17 -11.83
C LEU A 47 17.92 -8.73 -11.49
N VAL A 48 18.41 -8.51 -10.27
CA VAL A 48 19.17 -7.34 -9.83
C VAL A 48 20.64 -7.77 -9.73
N GLY A 49 21.57 -6.91 -10.15
CA GLY A 49 23.01 -7.13 -10.05
C GLY A 49 23.82 -6.53 -11.20
N LEU A 50 23.20 -6.30 -12.36
CA LEU A 50 23.89 -5.94 -13.61
C LEU A 50 23.85 -4.44 -13.95
N GLU A 51 22.91 -3.69 -13.39
CA GLU A 51 22.71 -2.29 -13.75
C GLU A 51 23.56 -1.32 -12.91
N SER A 52 23.59 -0.05 -13.31
CA SER A 52 24.25 1.00 -12.53
C SER A 52 23.66 1.08 -11.12
N GLY A 53 24.52 1.04 -10.11
CA GLY A 53 24.09 1.02 -8.71
C GLY A 53 23.75 -0.39 -8.18
N GLN A 54 24.14 -1.43 -8.90
CA GLN A 54 24.03 -2.83 -8.48
C GLN A 54 25.41 -3.50 -8.58
N THR A 55 25.58 -4.64 -7.90
CA THR A 55 26.83 -5.39 -7.94
C THR A 55 26.57 -6.88 -7.93
N VAL A 56 27.28 -7.61 -8.78
CA VAL A 56 27.32 -9.07 -8.81
C VAL A 56 28.66 -9.51 -9.36
N ALA A 57 29.27 -10.51 -8.73
CA ALA A 57 30.50 -11.13 -9.21
C ALA A 57 30.21 -12.44 -9.95
N LEU A 58 29.28 -13.25 -9.43
CA LEU A 58 28.82 -14.50 -10.03
C LEU A 58 27.32 -14.69 -9.79
N LEU A 59 26.61 -15.13 -10.84
CA LEU A 59 25.23 -15.62 -10.75
C LEU A 59 25.06 -16.72 -11.82
N ASN A 60 25.17 -17.98 -11.41
CA ASN A 60 25.08 -19.11 -12.33
C ASN A 60 24.48 -20.35 -11.66
N ALA A 61 23.86 -21.21 -12.45
CA ALA A 61 23.36 -22.51 -12.04
C ALA A 61 24.19 -23.63 -12.68
N SER A 62 24.51 -24.68 -11.92
CA SER A 62 25.07 -25.94 -12.45
C SER A 62 26.37 -25.89 -13.28
N LEU A 63 27.10 -24.76 -13.30
CA LEU A 63 28.37 -24.67 -14.04
C LEU A 63 29.55 -25.28 -13.27
N SER A 64 29.70 -24.87 -12.02
CA SER A 64 30.74 -25.39 -11.11
C SER A 64 30.17 -26.14 -9.92
N ARG A 65 28.84 -26.09 -9.74
CA ARG A 65 28.09 -26.67 -8.63
C ARG A 65 26.82 -27.32 -9.17
N PRO A 66 26.86 -28.60 -9.60
CA PRO A 66 25.69 -29.28 -10.15
C PRO A 66 24.49 -29.23 -9.20
N GLY A 67 23.31 -28.92 -9.72
CA GLY A 67 22.05 -28.78 -8.96
C GLY A 67 22.01 -27.57 -8.04
N GLN A 68 22.85 -26.55 -8.26
CA GLN A 68 22.88 -25.38 -7.37
C GLN A 68 22.96 -24.08 -8.16
N LEU A 69 22.15 -23.11 -7.72
CA LEU A 69 22.35 -21.70 -8.02
C LEU A 69 23.45 -21.17 -7.12
N TYR A 70 24.41 -20.46 -7.69
CA TYR A 70 25.52 -19.84 -6.98
C TYR A 70 25.51 -18.34 -7.18
N MET A 71 25.45 -17.58 -6.08
CA MET A 71 25.49 -16.13 -6.05
C MET A 71 26.72 -15.66 -5.29
N ALA A 72 27.47 -14.72 -5.87
CA ALA A 72 28.58 -14.06 -5.18
C ALA A 72 28.61 -12.57 -5.48
N SER A 73 28.92 -11.76 -4.47
CA SER A 73 29.10 -10.32 -4.61
C SER A 73 30.01 -9.76 -3.52
N ALA A 74 30.49 -8.53 -3.75
CA ALA A 74 31.19 -7.72 -2.76
C ALA A 74 30.59 -6.31 -2.79
N GLY A 75 30.51 -5.68 -1.62
CA GLY A 75 29.99 -4.31 -1.44
C GLY A 75 28.48 -4.18 -1.58
N GLY A 76 27.78 -5.23 -2.00
CA GLY A 76 26.33 -5.22 -2.17
C GLY A 76 25.61 -4.97 -0.84
N VAL A 77 24.53 -4.19 -0.88
CA VAL A 77 23.69 -3.86 0.26
C VAL A 77 22.21 -4.09 -0.04
N TRP A 78 21.47 -4.45 1.00
CA TRP A 78 20.00 -4.36 1.06
C TRP A 78 19.64 -3.58 2.32
N ALA A 79 20.25 -2.41 2.47
CA ALA A 79 20.09 -1.46 3.57
C ALA A 79 20.69 -0.12 3.12
N GLU A 80 20.50 0.93 3.89
CA GLU A 80 21.24 2.19 3.74
C GLU A 80 22.75 1.90 3.57
N PRO A 81 23.41 2.47 2.55
CA PRO A 81 22.98 3.58 1.70
C PRO A 81 22.20 3.20 0.42
N TRP A 82 21.73 1.95 0.30
CA TRP A 82 20.97 1.43 -0.85
C TRP A 82 21.76 1.35 -2.17
N ASN A 83 23.09 1.47 -2.10
CA ASN A 83 23.95 1.45 -3.27
C ASN A 83 25.37 0.92 -2.91
N PRO A 84 25.91 -0.07 -3.66
CA PRO A 84 25.23 -0.83 -4.71
C PRO A 84 24.31 -1.91 -4.15
N LEU A 85 23.18 -2.20 -4.80
CA LEU A 85 22.33 -3.34 -4.45
C LEU A 85 23.02 -4.67 -4.77
N GLY A 86 22.88 -5.66 -3.88
CA GLY A 86 23.40 -7.01 -4.11
C GLY A 86 22.58 -7.80 -5.15
N PRO A 87 23.05 -8.99 -5.58
CA PRO A 87 22.30 -9.82 -6.52
C PRO A 87 20.97 -10.29 -5.94
N PHE A 88 19.93 -10.30 -6.78
CA PHE A 88 18.60 -10.84 -6.47
C PHE A 88 17.95 -11.42 -7.73
N LEU A 89 17.65 -12.72 -7.75
CA LEU A 89 16.97 -13.41 -8.84
C LEU A 89 15.51 -13.66 -8.44
N TYR A 90 14.54 -13.23 -9.25
CA TYR A 90 13.14 -13.13 -8.79
C TYR A 90 12.06 -13.46 -9.82
N LYS A 91 10.89 -13.81 -9.29
CA LYS A 91 9.58 -13.85 -9.97
C LYS A 91 8.77 -12.63 -9.58
N ILE A 92 7.89 -12.14 -10.46
CA ILE A 92 6.89 -11.12 -10.14
C ILE A 92 5.59 -11.81 -9.73
N VAL A 93 5.09 -11.48 -8.54
CA VAL A 93 3.94 -12.15 -7.92
C VAL A 93 2.95 -11.11 -7.41
N SER A 94 1.73 -11.11 -7.95
CA SER A 94 0.64 -10.21 -7.51
C SER A 94 -0.30 -10.81 -6.47
N GLY A 95 -0.25 -12.12 -6.26
CA GLY A 95 -1.12 -12.83 -5.32
C GLY A 95 -0.45 -13.20 -3.99
N ASN A 96 -1.20 -13.97 -3.20
CA ASN A 96 -0.66 -14.69 -2.07
C ASN A 96 0.36 -15.73 -2.57
N PHE A 97 1.37 -16.02 -1.75
CA PHE A 97 2.36 -17.02 -2.14
C PHE A 97 2.96 -17.73 -0.95
N VAL A 98 3.53 -18.90 -1.22
CA VAL A 98 4.47 -19.59 -0.35
C VAL A 98 5.74 -19.86 -1.17
N ALA A 99 6.84 -19.22 -0.78
CA ALA A 99 8.16 -19.42 -1.36
C ALA A 99 9.03 -20.23 -0.40
N THR A 100 9.72 -21.25 -0.90
CA THR A 100 10.69 -22.05 -0.13
C THR A 100 11.99 -22.19 -0.88
N VAL A 101 13.10 -22.31 -0.15
CA VAL A 101 14.40 -22.65 -0.72
C VAL A 101 15.28 -23.35 0.32
N LYS A 102 16.26 -24.11 -0.14
CA LYS A 102 17.37 -24.60 0.67
C LYS A 102 18.63 -23.78 0.42
N VAL A 103 19.26 -23.29 1.48
CA VAL A 103 20.61 -22.75 1.43
C VAL A 103 21.60 -23.91 1.54
N CYS A 104 22.32 -24.18 0.46
CA CYS A 104 23.24 -25.32 0.35
C CYS A 104 24.67 -24.98 0.72
N ASP A 105 25.06 -23.73 0.58
CA ASP A 105 26.39 -23.25 0.92
C ASP A 105 26.37 -21.78 1.29
N TYR A 106 27.34 -21.37 2.10
CA TYR A 106 27.49 -20.02 2.59
C TYR A 106 28.98 -19.69 2.79
N ALA A 107 29.40 -18.50 2.36
CA ALA A 107 30.77 -18.06 2.56
C ALA A 107 31.05 -17.77 4.04
N GLY A 108 31.92 -18.58 4.64
CA GLY A 108 32.42 -18.40 6.00
C GLY A 108 32.05 -19.55 6.92
N THR A 109 32.87 -19.74 7.95
CA THR A 109 32.68 -20.77 8.98
C THR A 109 32.76 -20.15 10.36
N VAL A 110 32.51 -20.95 11.40
CA VAL A 110 32.70 -20.53 12.80
C VAL A 110 34.14 -20.06 13.08
N ASP A 111 35.13 -20.71 12.45
CA ASP A 111 36.55 -20.39 12.65
C ASP A 111 37.07 -19.29 11.72
N ALA A 112 36.41 -19.10 10.58
CA ALA A 112 36.79 -18.12 9.56
C ALA A 112 35.53 -17.44 8.97
N PRO A 113 34.87 -16.54 9.72
CA PRO A 113 33.64 -15.91 9.26
C PRO A 113 33.92 -14.90 8.13
N VAL A 114 33.06 -14.89 7.12
CA VAL A 114 32.98 -13.76 6.17
C VAL A 114 31.96 -12.77 6.71
N TYR A 115 32.45 -11.81 7.50
CA TYR A 115 31.58 -10.82 8.16
C TYR A 115 30.63 -10.14 7.17
N HIS A 116 29.39 -9.96 7.63
CA HIS A 116 28.29 -9.28 6.91
C HIS A 116 27.76 -10.00 5.66
N ASN A 117 28.27 -11.19 5.28
CA ASN A 117 27.66 -12.00 4.21
C ASN A 117 26.21 -12.35 4.59
N ASN A 118 25.26 -12.02 3.73
CA ASN A 118 23.83 -12.25 3.97
C ASN A 118 23.19 -12.81 2.71
N CYS A 119 22.21 -13.68 2.87
CA CYS A 119 21.47 -14.27 1.77
C CYS A 119 20.13 -14.83 2.27
N GLY A 120 19.22 -15.17 1.36
CA GLY A 120 17.97 -15.81 1.74
C GLY A 120 16.84 -15.56 0.74
N LEU A 121 15.60 -15.60 1.25
CA LEU A 121 14.39 -15.27 0.51
C LEU A 121 13.99 -13.82 0.79
N MET A 122 13.59 -13.10 -0.26
CA MET A 122 13.09 -11.73 -0.16
C MET A 122 11.83 -11.57 -1.02
N ALA A 123 10.87 -10.81 -0.49
CA ALA A 123 9.76 -10.24 -1.25
C ALA A 123 9.89 -8.71 -1.22
N ARG A 124 9.99 -8.08 -2.39
CA ARG A 124 10.37 -6.68 -2.58
C ARG A 124 9.43 -5.97 -3.55
N ASN A 125 8.96 -4.76 -3.20
CA ASN A 125 8.35 -3.85 -4.17
C ASN A 125 9.42 -2.93 -4.78
N VAL A 126 9.29 -2.62 -6.07
CA VAL A 126 10.18 -1.71 -6.81
C VAL A 126 9.45 -0.77 -7.75
N VAL A 127 8.18 -1.07 -8.02
CA VAL A 127 7.46 -0.48 -9.15
C VAL A 127 6.37 0.45 -8.66
N ASP A 128 5.84 0.20 -7.47
CA ASP A 128 4.60 0.84 -7.06
C ASP A 128 4.81 2.02 -6.11
N SER A 129 4.30 3.19 -6.49
CA SER A 129 4.16 4.35 -5.60
C SER A 129 3.28 4.06 -4.39
N ASP A 130 2.46 3.01 -4.46
CA ASP A 130 1.51 2.64 -3.42
C ASP A 130 2.16 2.03 -2.17
N ALA A 131 3.41 1.53 -2.24
CA ALA A 131 4.15 1.11 -1.04
C ALA A 131 4.83 2.27 -0.29
N GLY A 132 4.86 3.47 -0.88
CA GLY A 132 5.58 4.61 -0.33
C GLY A 132 6.96 4.85 -0.98
N PRO A 133 7.68 5.88 -0.53
CA PRO A 133 8.98 6.24 -1.12
C PRO A 133 10.12 5.34 -0.64
N GLY A 134 10.85 4.70 -1.55
CA GLY A 134 12.13 4.05 -1.25
C GLY A 134 12.10 2.55 -1.45
N GLU A 135 12.92 1.82 -0.69
CA GLU A 135 12.98 0.36 -0.72
C GLU A 135 12.01 -0.25 0.28
N ASP A 136 11.14 -1.12 -0.21
CA ASP A 136 10.13 -1.81 0.58
C ASP A 136 10.23 -3.31 0.36
N TRP A 137 10.64 -4.03 1.40
CA TRP A 137 10.78 -5.49 1.33
C TRP A 137 10.65 -6.15 2.69
N VAL A 138 10.39 -7.45 2.65
CA VAL A 138 10.52 -8.37 3.79
C VAL A 138 11.44 -9.52 3.39
N SER A 139 12.20 -10.05 4.35
CA SER A 139 13.11 -11.15 4.08
C SER A 139 13.22 -12.13 5.26
N ILE A 140 13.53 -13.38 4.92
CA ILE A 140 14.07 -14.37 5.85
C ILE A 140 15.46 -14.76 5.37
N ASP A 141 16.41 -14.58 6.27
CA ASP A 141 17.83 -14.56 5.98
C ASP A 141 18.51 -15.78 6.59
N TYR A 142 19.58 -16.22 5.92
CA TYR A 142 20.58 -17.13 6.45
C TYR A 142 21.81 -16.31 6.87
N PHE A 143 21.91 -16.01 8.17
CA PHE A 143 22.88 -15.05 8.71
C PHE A 143 23.51 -15.55 10.03
N PRO A 144 24.45 -16.51 9.98
CA PRO A 144 24.95 -17.21 11.16
C PRO A 144 25.87 -16.38 12.08
N ILE A 145 26.31 -15.20 11.61
CA ILE A 145 27.34 -14.39 12.26
C ILE A 145 26.76 -13.66 13.50
N TRP A 146 27.62 -13.33 14.46
CA TRP A 146 27.26 -12.70 15.75
C TRP A 146 26.17 -13.45 16.53
N ASN A 147 26.17 -14.77 16.40
CA ASN A 147 25.23 -15.65 17.09
C ASN A 147 23.75 -15.42 16.69
N CYS A 148 23.51 -14.89 15.49
CA CYS A 148 22.15 -14.61 15.00
C CYS A 148 21.44 -15.88 14.50
N GLY A 149 21.93 -16.52 13.44
CA GLY A 149 21.29 -17.68 12.82
C GLY A 149 20.34 -17.29 11.67
N ASN A 150 19.12 -17.83 11.63
CA ASN A 150 18.12 -17.33 10.69
C ASN A 150 17.55 -16.01 11.19
N PHE A 151 17.36 -15.02 10.32
CA PHE A 151 17.02 -13.65 10.70
C PHE A 151 15.87 -13.13 9.85
N VAL A 152 14.83 -12.56 10.47
CA VAL A 152 13.79 -11.80 9.74
C VAL A 152 14.12 -10.31 9.76
N ARG A 153 14.17 -9.71 8.57
CA ARG A 153 14.40 -8.27 8.38
C ARG A 153 13.34 -7.69 7.45
N VAL A 154 13.13 -6.39 7.57
CA VAL A 154 12.22 -5.65 6.68
C VAL A 154 12.80 -4.29 6.35
N ALA A 155 12.45 -3.73 5.20
CA ALA A 155 12.56 -2.31 4.93
C ALA A 155 11.19 -1.72 4.63
N ASN A 156 10.98 -0.51 5.15
CA ASN A 156 9.81 0.31 4.87
C ASN A 156 10.25 1.74 4.58
N ASP A 157 9.82 2.31 3.47
CA ASP A 157 10.18 3.67 3.03
C ASP A 157 11.70 3.91 3.01
N GLY A 158 12.47 2.92 2.56
CA GLY A 158 13.93 3.01 2.53
C GLY A 158 14.59 3.07 3.90
N ALA A 159 13.94 2.55 4.94
CA ALA A 159 14.51 2.36 6.27
C ALA A 159 14.50 0.87 6.66
N ARG A 160 15.68 0.29 6.91
CA ARG A 160 15.78 -1.13 7.32
C ARG A 160 15.58 -1.32 8.82
N SER A 161 14.83 -2.35 9.21
CA SER A 161 14.72 -2.81 10.59
C SER A 161 14.95 -4.31 10.73
N GLU A 162 15.60 -4.68 11.83
CA GLU A 162 15.86 -6.07 12.23
C GLU A 162 14.77 -6.51 13.21
N ARG A 163 14.05 -7.61 12.90
CA ARG A 163 12.85 -7.99 13.64
C ARG A 163 13.12 -9.07 14.67
N CYS A 164 13.67 -10.20 14.26
CA CYS A 164 14.07 -11.28 15.16
C CYS A 164 15.06 -12.24 14.50
N HIS A 165 15.77 -13.01 15.32
CA HIS A 165 16.59 -14.13 14.87
C HIS A 165 16.45 -15.33 15.82
N ASN A 166 16.78 -16.54 15.35
CA ASN A 166 16.59 -17.77 16.14
C ASN A 166 17.78 -18.14 17.06
N GLY A 167 18.87 -17.39 17.02
CA GLY A 167 20.02 -17.54 17.92
C GLY A 167 20.91 -18.75 17.63
N LYS A 168 20.68 -19.46 16.52
CA LYS A 168 21.34 -20.74 16.24
C LYS A 168 22.76 -20.61 15.67
N ALA A 169 23.25 -19.39 15.41
CA ALA A 169 24.56 -19.14 14.79
C ALA A 169 24.75 -19.99 13.52
N PHE A 170 25.88 -20.69 13.36
CA PHE A 170 26.14 -21.63 12.26
C PHE A 170 25.37 -22.97 12.36
N GLY A 171 24.64 -23.23 13.44
CA GLY A 171 23.71 -24.36 13.57
C GLY A 171 22.28 -24.03 13.14
N LEU A 172 22.11 -22.98 12.34
CA LEU A 172 20.83 -22.52 11.80
C LEU A 172 20.23 -23.51 10.78
N ASP A 173 18.95 -23.32 10.53
CA ASP A 173 18.18 -24.21 9.67
C ASP A 173 18.42 -23.81 8.19
N PRO A 174 18.73 -24.77 7.29
CA PRO A 174 19.07 -24.49 5.90
C PRO A 174 17.86 -24.20 5.02
N TYR A 175 16.66 -24.68 5.37
CA TYR A 175 15.46 -24.41 4.61
C TYR A 175 14.76 -23.16 5.13
N LEU A 176 14.42 -22.27 4.22
CA LEU A 176 13.72 -21.01 4.49
C LEU A 176 12.35 -21.02 3.80
N GLN A 177 11.36 -20.42 4.44
CA GLN A 177 10.05 -20.17 3.86
C GLN A 177 9.60 -18.74 4.12
N LEU A 178 9.09 -18.11 3.07
CA LEU A 178 8.42 -16.82 3.11
C LEU A 178 7.01 -17.00 2.53
N GLU A 179 6.00 -16.72 3.32
CA GLU A 179 4.60 -16.75 2.90
C GLU A 179 3.99 -15.36 2.97
N ARG A 180 3.13 -15.04 2.01
CA ARG A 180 2.25 -13.88 2.02
C ARG A 180 0.80 -14.34 1.98
N ASP A 181 0.01 -13.87 2.95
CA ASP A 181 -1.45 -13.96 2.98
C ASP A 181 -2.06 -12.55 3.15
N GLY A 182 -2.53 -11.96 2.05
CA GLY A 182 -3.03 -10.60 1.99
C GLY A 182 -1.93 -9.57 2.29
N ASP A 183 -2.04 -8.93 3.46
CA ASP A 183 -1.09 -7.97 4.03
C ASP A 183 -0.17 -8.59 5.08
N THR A 184 -0.30 -9.89 5.35
CA THR A 184 0.36 -10.59 6.43
C THR A 184 1.44 -11.52 5.88
N PHE A 185 2.64 -11.44 6.44
CA PHE A 185 3.80 -12.22 6.02
C PHE A 185 4.24 -13.18 7.12
N HIS A 186 4.41 -14.45 6.74
CA HIS A 186 4.88 -15.52 7.61
C HIS A 186 6.30 -15.95 7.23
N PHE A 187 7.11 -16.24 8.25
CA PHE A 187 8.52 -16.57 8.10
C PHE A 187 8.81 -17.85 8.87
N ARG A 188 9.25 -18.90 8.17
CA ARG A 188 9.51 -20.21 8.79
C ARG A 188 10.85 -20.77 8.37
N THR A 189 11.43 -21.58 9.25
CA THR A 189 12.66 -22.31 8.97
C THR A 189 12.46 -23.81 9.15
N SER A 190 13.28 -24.61 8.49
CA SER A 190 13.25 -26.06 8.65
C SER A 190 14.63 -26.69 8.51
N ALA A 191 14.88 -27.70 9.34
CA ALA A 191 16.08 -28.52 9.24
C ALA A 191 16.03 -29.52 8.08
N ASP A 192 14.83 -29.92 7.66
CA ASP A 192 14.58 -31.04 6.74
C ASP A 192 13.67 -30.70 5.55
N GLY A 193 13.16 -29.47 5.47
CA GLY A 193 12.23 -29.02 4.42
C GLY A 193 10.80 -29.54 4.59
N ILE A 194 10.52 -30.30 5.67
CA ILE A 194 9.23 -30.94 5.92
C ILE A 194 8.60 -30.36 7.18
N ASN A 195 9.35 -30.30 8.27
CA ASN A 195 8.91 -29.81 9.57
C ASN A 195 9.31 -28.34 9.72
N TRP A 196 8.33 -27.44 9.63
CA TRP A 196 8.55 -26.01 9.65
C TRP A 196 8.35 -25.42 11.06
N THR A 197 9.27 -24.54 11.46
CA THR A 197 9.21 -23.77 12.70
C THR A 197 8.98 -22.30 12.36
N GLU A 198 7.93 -21.71 12.93
CA GLU A 198 7.62 -20.29 12.80
C GLU A 198 8.66 -19.42 13.54
N MET A 199 9.10 -18.33 12.90
CA MET A 199 10.04 -17.38 13.52
C MET A 199 9.35 -16.57 14.65
N PRO A 200 10.06 -16.19 15.74
CA PRO A 200 9.43 -15.55 16.91
C PRO A 200 8.68 -14.24 16.66
N CYS A 201 9.06 -13.49 15.62
CA CYS A 201 8.42 -12.22 15.25
C CYS A 201 7.35 -12.38 14.16
N SER A 202 7.08 -13.62 13.73
CA SER A 202 6.12 -13.92 12.69
C SER A 202 4.73 -14.18 13.28
N PRO A 203 3.63 -13.73 12.62
CA PRO A 203 3.64 -12.98 11.37
C PRO A 203 3.92 -11.47 11.54
N ILE A 204 4.29 -10.82 10.43
CA ILE A 204 4.41 -9.37 10.32
C ILE A 204 3.35 -8.84 9.34
N VAL A 205 2.66 -7.76 9.72
CA VAL A 205 1.70 -7.06 8.85
C VAL A 205 2.41 -5.92 8.08
N ARG A 206 2.23 -5.90 6.76
CA ARG A 206 2.72 -4.87 5.80
C ARG A 206 1.57 -4.43 4.91
N LYS A 207 0.77 -3.50 5.41
CA LYS A 207 -0.40 -2.94 4.70
C LYS A 207 -0.03 -2.25 3.40
N ASP A 208 1.13 -1.62 3.38
CA ASP A 208 1.75 -0.98 2.21
C ASP A 208 2.10 -1.99 1.10
N LEU A 209 2.29 -3.27 1.45
CA LEU A 209 2.53 -4.35 0.48
C LEU A 209 1.25 -5.13 0.14
N ALA A 210 0.07 -4.72 0.60
CA ALA A 210 -1.18 -5.45 0.36
C ALA A 210 -1.68 -5.27 -1.08
N GLY A 211 -2.12 -6.35 -1.73
CA GLY A 211 -2.61 -6.35 -3.13
C GLY A 211 -1.62 -5.95 -4.23
N ILE A 212 -0.41 -5.48 -3.93
CA ILE A 212 0.55 -5.04 -4.96
C ILE A 212 1.46 -6.18 -5.47
N PRO A 213 1.95 -6.11 -6.72
CA PRO A 213 2.97 -7.02 -7.23
C PRO A 213 4.31 -6.90 -6.49
N LEU A 214 4.88 -8.05 -6.10
CA LEU A 214 6.19 -8.13 -5.46
C LEU A 214 7.16 -8.97 -6.30
N GLN A 215 8.42 -8.56 -6.32
CA GLN A 215 9.52 -9.42 -6.71
C GLN A 215 9.80 -10.41 -5.57
N VAL A 216 9.68 -11.71 -5.83
CA VAL A 216 9.88 -12.79 -4.85
C VAL A 216 10.98 -13.71 -5.33
N GLY A 217 12.02 -13.92 -4.52
CA GLY A 217 13.12 -14.80 -4.91
C GLY A 217 14.33 -14.78 -3.98
N LEU A 218 15.50 -15.01 -4.57
CA LEU A 218 16.74 -15.33 -3.86
C LEU A 218 17.73 -14.19 -3.94
N PHE A 219 18.26 -13.75 -2.80
CA PHE A 219 19.22 -12.64 -2.76
C PHE A 219 20.52 -13.02 -2.05
N GLN A 220 21.57 -12.25 -2.33
CA GLN A 220 22.82 -12.27 -1.57
C GLN A 220 23.41 -10.85 -1.48
N CYS A 221 24.15 -10.55 -0.42
CA CYS A 221 24.92 -9.30 -0.25
C CYS A 221 26.00 -9.46 0.82
N THR A 222 26.91 -8.47 0.97
CA THR A 222 28.01 -8.56 1.96
C THR A 222 28.28 -7.32 2.78
N TYR A 223 27.72 -6.14 2.46
CA TYR A 223 27.98 -4.87 3.16
C TYR A 223 29.47 -4.55 3.43
N SER A 224 30.38 -5.16 2.68
CA SER A 224 31.82 -5.05 2.87
C SER A 224 32.55 -5.31 1.56
N SER A 225 33.79 -4.86 1.43
CA SER A 225 34.61 -5.12 0.24
C SER A 225 35.04 -6.59 0.10
N ASN A 226 34.76 -7.44 1.08
CA ASN A 226 35.05 -8.85 1.02
C ASN A 226 34.04 -9.55 0.10
N LEU A 227 34.56 -10.43 -0.74
CA LEU A 227 33.73 -11.31 -1.55
C LEU A 227 33.06 -12.34 -0.64
N GLY A 228 31.74 -12.38 -0.69
CA GLY A 228 30.89 -13.38 -0.06
C GLY A 228 30.07 -14.12 -1.11
N HIS A 229 29.51 -15.25 -0.71
CA HIS A 229 28.69 -16.07 -1.59
C HIS A 229 27.64 -16.86 -0.81
N ALA A 230 26.65 -17.35 -1.55
CA ALA A 230 25.69 -18.35 -1.12
C ALA A 230 25.38 -19.29 -2.28
N ALA A 231 25.00 -20.52 -1.97
CA ALA A 231 24.43 -21.46 -2.93
C ALA A 231 23.03 -21.89 -2.49
N PHE A 232 22.14 -22.08 -3.46
CA PHE A 232 20.74 -22.42 -3.25
C PHE A 232 20.33 -23.61 -4.12
N ASP A 233 19.34 -24.35 -3.64
CA ASP A 233 18.68 -25.46 -4.33
C ASP A 233 17.22 -25.56 -3.86
N GLU A 234 16.42 -26.38 -4.54
CA GLU A 234 15.05 -26.73 -4.18
C GLU A 234 14.13 -25.49 -4.08
N PHE A 235 14.26 -24.51 -4.98
CA PHE A 235 13.39 -23.33 -4.97
C PHE A 235 11.99 -23.73 -5.42
N THR A 236 10.99 -23.40 -4.60
CA THR A 236 9.58 -23.58 -4.95
C THR A 236 8.82 -22.30 -4.63
N LEU A 237 7.92 -21.91 -5.51
CA LEU A 237 7.03 -20.78 -5.37
C LEU A 237 5.63 -21.21 -5.77
N VAL A 238 4.73 -21.34 -4.79
CA VAL A 238 3.32 -21.61 -5.01
C VAL A 238 2.55 -20.31 -4.88
N VAL A 239 1.96 -19.84 -5.97
CA VAL A 239 1.18 -18.58 -6.01
C VAL A 239 -0.30 -18.91 -6.01
N THR A 240 -1.04 -18.35 -5.06
CA THR A 240 -2.50 -18.34 -5.09
C THR A 240 -2.95 -17.00 -5.66
N PRO A 241 -3.54 -16.97 -6.86
CA PRO A 241 -3.92 -15.72 -7.51
C PRO A 241 -4.98 -14.99 -6.68
N GLN A 242 -4.84 -13.66 -6.59
CA GLN A 242 -5.81 -12.82 -5.93
C GLN A 242 -6.93 -12.48 -6.92
N LEU A 243 -8.01 -13.25 -6.90
CA LEU A 243 -9.10 -13.12 -7.86
C LEU A 243 -10.22 -12.17 -7.41
N LYS A 244 -10.22 -11.78 -6.13
CA LYS A 244 -11.20 -10.87 -5.54
C LYS A 244 -10.64 -9.46 -5.40
N ALA A 245 -11.55 -8.49 -5.40
CA ALA A 245 -11.26 -7.11 -5.02
C ALA A 245 -10.71 -7.03 -3.58
N ILE A 246 -9.76 -6.11 -3.32
CA ILE A 246 -9.30 -5.76 -1.97
C ILE A 246 -9.74 -4.35 -1.60
N LEU A 247 -10.24 -4.19 -0.37
CA LEU A 247 -10.68 -2.92 0.19
C LEU A 247 -9.52 -1.92 0.26
N VAL A 248 -9.68 -0.75 -0.38
CA VAL A 248 -8.79 0.40 -0.16
C VAL A 248 -9.52 1.43 0.70
N LYS A 249 -10.67 1.94 0.23
CA LYS A 249 -11.48 2.92 0.97
C LYS A 249 -12.97 2.76 0.69
N PRO A 250 -13.84 3.18 1.61
CA PRO A 250 -13.54 3.59 2.99
C PRO A 250 -12.99 2.43 3.82
N GLU A 251 -12.21 2.71 4.87
CA GLU A 251 -11.77 1.66 5.80
C GLU A 251 -12.98 0.93 6.41
N GLU A 252 -12.83 -0.36 6.68
CA GLU A 252 -13.91 -1.21 7.22
C GLU A 252 -14.51 -0.61 8.51
N GLY A 253 -15.81 -0.37 8.50
CA GLY A 253 -16.57 0.21 9.62
C GLY A 253 -16.33 1.71 9.86
N SER A 254 -15.57 2.39 9.00
CA SER A 254 -15.25 3.81 9.19
C SER A 254 -16.47 4.73 9.04
N LYS A 255 -16.41 5.91 9.67
CA LYS A 255 -17.44 6.95 9.55
C LYS A 255 -17.13 7.90 8.40
N VAL A 256 -18.03 7.99 7.42
CA VAL A 256 -17.85 8.81 6.22
C VAL A 256 -18.98 9.80 6.04
N SER A 257 -18.67 11.03 5.62
CA SER A 257 -19.66 12.08 5.39
C SER A 257 -19.68 12.51 3.92
N GLY A 258 -20.81 13.05 3.46
CA GLY A 258 -20.98 13.46 2.06
C GLY A 258 -21.08 12.28 1.11
N LYS A 259 -20.30 12.31 0.03
CA LYS A 259 -20.24 11.26 -1.00
C LYS A 259 -18.87 10.57 -0.93
N PRO A 260 -18.72 9.45 -0.21
CA PRO A 260 -17.44 8.76 -0.14
C PRO A 260 -17.06 8.20 -1.51
N THR A 261 -15.78 8.19 -1.82
CA THR A 261 -15.27 7.37 -2.93
C THR A 261 -14.98 5.98 -2.40
N LEU A 262 -15.62 4.99 -2.99
CA LEU A 262 -15.31 3.58 -2.81
C LEU A 262 -14.11 3.25 -3.71
N GLU A 263 -13.04 2.72 -3.16
CA GLU A 263 -11.79 2.42 -3.85
C GLU A 263 -11.37 0.98 -3.50
N TRP A 264 -10.89 0.23 -4.49
CA TRP A 264 -10.41 -1.14 -4.32
C TRP A 264 -9.20 -1.43 -5.20
N ILE A 265 -8.44 -2.46 -4.86
CA ILE A 265 -7.46 -3.09 -5.77
C ILE A 265 -8.19 -4.21 -6.52
N PRO A 266 -8.11 -4.27 -7.86
CA PRO A 266 -8.84 -5.26 -8.66
C PRO A 266 -8.24 -6.66 -8.51
N GLY A 267 -9.04 -7.68 -8.80
CA GLY A 267 -8.54 -9.05 -8.97
C GLY A 267 -7.56 -9.15 -10.15
N GLN A 268 -6.55 -10.01 -10.05
CA GLN A 268 -5.44 -10.08 -11.01
C GLN A 268 -5.87 -10.37 -12.46
N THR A 269 -6.97 -11.11 -12.64
CA THR A 269 -7.53 -11.48 -13.94
C THR A 269 -8.75 -10.65 -14.35
N ALA A 270 -9.11 -9.65 -13.54
CA ALA A 270 -10.31 -8.85 -13.75
C ALA A 270 -10.19 -7.95 -15.00
N ALA A 271 -11.18 -8.04 -15.87
CA ALA A 271 -11.38 -7.15 -17.01
C ALA A 271 -12.39 -6.02 -16.71
N SER A 272 -13.31 -6.25 -15.77
CA SER A 272 -14.27 -5.23 -15.30
C SER A 272 -14.80 -5.55 -13.90
N HIS A 273 -15.49 -4.58 -13.30
CA HIS A 273 -15.96 -4.62 -11.92
C HIS A 273 -17.46 -4.37 -11.87
N ILE A 274 -18.21 -5.18 -11.11
CA ILE A 274 -19.61 -4.93 -10.78
C ILE A 274 -19.68 -4.46 -9.33
N VAL A 275 -20.11 -3.22 -9.12
CA VAL A 275 -20.17 -2.61 -7.79
C VAL A 275 -21.58 -2.73 -7.25
N TYR A 276 -21.68 -3.20 -6.01
CA TYR A 276 -22.92 -3.34 -5.27
C TYR A 276 -22.90 -2.48 -4.01
N LEU A 277 -24.03 -1.87 -3.67
CA LEU A 277 -24.20 -1.03 -2.48
C LEU A 277 -25.61 -1.18 -1.91
N GLY A 278 -25.74 -1.19 -0.59
CA GLY A 278 -27.04 -1.25 0.07
C GLY A 278 -26.93 -1.06 1.58
N THR A 279 -28.06 -1.09 2.28
CA THR A 279 -28.12 -1.06 3.76
C THR A 279 -28.45 -2.43 4.36
N ASP A 280 -28.72 -3.43 3.52
CA ASP A 280 -28.90 -4.83 3.92
C ASP A 280 -27.75 -5.66 3.33
N PRO A 281 -26.94 -6.34 4.16
CA PRO A 281 -25.81 -7.14 3.68
C PRO A 281 -26.22 -8.32 2.78
N ASN A 282 -27.50 -8.74 2.82
CA ASN A 282 -28.02 -9.86 2.04
C ASN A 282 -28.77 -9.42 0.77
N ALA A 283 -28.96 -8.11 0.56
CA ALA A 283 -29.76 -7.57 -0.53
C ALA A 283 -29.13 -6.28 -1.08
N LEU A 284 -27.91 -6.39 -1.60
CA LEU A 284 -27.24 -5.26 -2.24
C LEU A 284 -27.79 -5.02 -3.65
N GLU A 285 -27.87 -3.75 -4.03
CA GLU A 285 -28.24 -3.34 -5.39
C GLU A 285 -26.97 -3.13 -6.22
N GLN A 286 -26.98 -3.59 -7.47
CA GLN A 286 -25.92 -3.26 -8.42
C GLN A 286 -26.01 -1.77 -8.77
N VAL A 287 -24.97 -1.01 -8.43
CA VAL A 287 -24.91 0.44 -8.65
C VAL A 287 -24.00 0.84 -9.81
N ALA A 288 -23.11 -0.05 -10.26
CA ALA A 288 -22.25 0.20 -11.43
C ALA A 288 -21.72 -1.09 -12.06
N THR A 289 -21.33 -0.98 -13.34
CA THR A 289 -20.40 -1.88 -14.03
C THR A 289 -19.38 -1.01 -14.76
N GLN A 290 -18.09 -1.20 -14.48
CA GLN A 290 -17.05 -0.28 -14.94
C GLN A 290 -15.67 -0.95 -15.01
N THR A 291 -14.70 -0.27 -15.62
CA THR A 291 -13.30 -0.70 -15.68
C THR A 291 -12.40 0.11 -14.73
N GLN A 292 -12.94 1.15 -14.08
CA GLN A 292 -12.23 1.92 -13.07
C GLN A 292 -12.32 1.21 -11.73
N THR A 293 -11.30 1.39 -10.89
CA THR A 293 -11.17 0.79 -9.56
C THR A 293 -11.70 1.69 -8.44
N SER A 294 -12.53 2.69 -8.80
CA SER A 294 -13.17 3.59 -7.85
C SER A 294 -14.58 4.00 -8.28
N TYR A 295 -15.47 4.17 -7.31
CA TYR A 295 -16.87 4.54 -7.53
C TYR A 295 -17.34 5.54 -6.46
N THR A 296 -17.92 6.67 -6.87
CA THR A 296 -18.54 7.62 -5.94
C THR A 296 -20.07 7.48 -6.02
N PRO A 297 -20.75 7.03 -4.94
CA PRO A 297 -22.19 6.91 -4.94
C PRO A 297 -22.88 8.26 -5.16
N THR A 298 -23.98 8.24 -5.92
CA THR A 298 -24.80 9.44 -6.15
C THR A 298 -25.78 9.72 -5.01
N ILE A 299 -25.97 8.75 -4.12
CA ILE A 299 -26.86 8.83 -2.96
C ILE A 299 -26.30 9.76 -1.87
N GLU A 300 -27.21 10.41 -1.14
CA GLU A 300 -26.85 11.10 0.09
C GLU A 300 -26.89 10.11 1.26
N LEU A 301 -25.80 10.04 2.02
CA LEU A 301 -25.72 9.13 3.14
C LEU A 301 -26.57 9.59 4.31
N LYS A 302 -27.47 8.72 4.76
CA LYS A 302 -28.18 8.89 6.03
C LYS A 302 -27.21 8.78 7.21
N PRO A 303 -27.23 9.72 8.17
CA PRO A 303 -26.43 9.62 9.40
C PRO A 303 -26.76 8.35 10.20
N ASP A 304 -25.75 7.82 10.88
CA ASP A 304 -25.80 6.64 11.76
C ASP A 304 -26.39 5.38 11.08
N THR A 305 -26.31 5.32 9.75
CA THR A 305 -26.75 4.17 8.93
C THR A 305 -25.53 3.41 8.43
N ILE A 306 -25.52 2.09 8.61
CA ILE A 306 -24.48 1.20 8.06
C ILE A 306 -24.81 0.95 6.59
N TYR A 307 -23.81 1.15 5.73
CA TYR A 307 -23.85 0.78 4.33
C TYR A 307 -22.89 -0.38 4.11
N TYR A 308 -23.35 -1.34 3.33
CA TYR A 308 -22.60 -2.50 2.89
C TYR A 308 -22.34 -2.38 1.40
N TRP A 309 -21.15 -2.76 0.98
CA TRP A 309 -20.78 -2.75 -0.41
C TRP A 309 -19.86 -3.91 -0.75
N ARG A 310 -19.82 -4.25 -2.03
CA ARG A 310 -19.05 -5.37 -2.57
C ARG A 310 -18.68 -5.05 -4.00
N VAL A 311 -17.56 -5.58 -4.44
CA VAL A 311 -17.16 -5.55 -5.85
C VAL A 311 -16.97 -6.97 -6.34
N ASP A 312 -17.73 -7.35 -7.36
CA ASP A 312 -17.53 -8.62 -8.05
C ASP A 312 -16.62 -8.37 -9.26
N GLU A 313 -15.56 -9.17 -9.35
CA GLU A 313 -14.53 -9.09 -10.40
C GLU A 313 -14.94 -9.96 -11.58
N VAL A 314 -14.91 -9.41 -12.80
CA VAL A 314 -15.34 -10.10 -14.02
C VAL A 314 -14.17 -10.26 -14.95
N GLU A 315 -13.82 -11.50 -15.30
CA GLU A 315 -12.75 -11.81 -16.25
C GLU A 315 -13.16 -11.54 -17.70
N ALA A 316 -12.18 -11.57 -18.62
CA ALA A 316 -12.42 -11.35 -20.05
C ALA A 316 -13.35 -12.40 -20.69
N ASP A 317 -13.40 -13.62 -20.13
CA ASP A 317 -14.28 -14.69 -20.58
C ASP A 317 -15.68 -14.65 -19.93
N GLY A 318 -15.92 -13.70 -19.03
CA GLY A 318 -17.18 -13.52 -18.30
C GLY A 318 -17.26 -14.29 -16.98
N THR A 319 -16.21 -15.00 -16.56
CA THR A 319 -16.13 -15.60 -15.21
C THR A 319 -16.23 -14.51 -14.15
N ILE A 320 -17.05 -14.75 -13.11
CA ILE A 320 -17.29 -13.79 -12.02
C ILE A 320 -16.72 -14.33 -10.72
N HIS A 321 -15.86 -13.55 -10.09
CA HIS A 321 -15.36 -13.77 -8.74
C HIS A 321 -16.07 -12.84 -7.78
N GLN A 322 -16.94 -13.42 -6.94
CA GLN A 322 -17.68 -12.64 -5.96
C GLN A 322 -16.73 -12.07 -4.90
N GLY A 323 -16.79 -10.75 -4.69
CA GLY A 323 -15.97 -10.07 -3.70
C GLY A 323 -16.37 -10.33 -2.26
N ASP A 324 -15.54 -9.85 -1.34
CA ASP A 324 -15.87 -9.85 0.08
C ASP A 324 -16.79 -8.67 0.42
N LEU A 325 -17.58 -8.83 1.47
CA LEU A 325 -18.54 -7.81 1.90
C LEU A 325 -17.87 -6.81 2.84
N TRP A 326 -17.88 -5.53 2.47
CA TRP A 326 -17.30 -4.44 3.26
C TRP A 326 -18.38 -3.50 3.80
N SER A 327 -18.05 -2.73 4.83
CA SER A 327 -18.99 -1.80 5.45
C SER A 327 -18.41 -0.45 5.82
N PHE A 328 -19.26 0.57 5.89
CA PHE A 328 -18.98 1.89 6.46
C PHE A 328 -20.24 2.49 7.08
N VAL A 329 -20.08 3.52 7.92
CA VAL A 329 -21.19 4.21 8.60
C VAL A 329 -21.34 5.62 8.06
N GLY A 330 -22.55 5.97 7.62
CA GLY A 330 -22.89 7.33 7.25
C GLY A 330 -22.78 8.28 8.44
N ALA A 331 -22.00 9.34 8.30
CA ALA A 331 -21.86 10.41 9.27
C ALA A 331 -22.61 11.65 8.81
N LYS A 332 -23.10 12.43 9.77
CA LYS A 332 -23.68 13.74 9.48
C LYS A 332 -22.62 14.61 8.80
N ALA A 333 -22.97 15.20 7.66
CA ALA A 333 -22.11 16.20 7.03
C ALA A 333 -21.86 17.34 8.04
N THR A 334 -20.60 17.53 8.44
CA THR A 334 -20.21 18.71 9.22
C THR A 334 -20.24 19.89 8.25
N PRO A 335 -21.06 20.93 8.48
CA PRO A 335 -20.95 22.14 7.68
C PRO A 335 -19.50 22.63 7.74
N LYS A 336 -18.90 22.90 6.58
CA LYS A 336 -17.57 23.54 6.49
C LYS A 336 -17.59 24.74 7.43
N GLY A 337 -16.68 24.78 8.40
CA GLY A 337 -16.84 25.52 9.65
C GLY A 337 -17.36 26.94 9.48
N LEU A 338 -18.42 27.27 10.22
CA LEU A 338 -18.78 28.65 10.51
C LEU A 338 -17.64 29.26 11.35
N SER A 339 -16.84 30.15 10.77
CA SER A 339 -15.92 30.98 11.55
C SER A 339 -16.65 32.19 12.09
N THR A 340 -16.63 32.40 13.40
CA THR A 340 -17.18 33.62 14.01
C THR A 340 -16.15 34.75 13.94
N PHE A 341 -16.46 35.82 13.22
CA PHE A 341 -15.73 37.07 13.28
C PHE A 341 -16.38 38.00 14.32
N VAL A 342 -15.60 38.51 15.27
CA VAL A 342 -16.06 39.43 16.31
C VAL A 342 -15.15 40.66 16.31
N ASP A 343 -15.73 41.81 16.01
CA ASP A 343 -15.12 43.11 16.25
C ASP A 343 -16.01 43.89 17.22
N ARG A 344 -15.41 44.40 18.30
CA ARG A 344 -16.10 45.21 19.31
C ARG A 344 -15.94 46.70 19.05
N PHE A 345 -15.16 47.08 18.04
CA PHE A 345 -14.87 48.46 17.70
C PHE A 345 -14.26 49.25 18.87
N ASP A 346 -13.56 48.59 19.78
CA ASP A 346 -12.93 49.18 20.98
C ASP A 346 -11.66 49.98 20.64
N LYS A 347 -11.08 49.76 19.46
CA LYS A 347 -9.90 50.48 18.98
C LYS A 347 -10.32 51.64 18.07
N PRO A 348 -9.83 52.87 18.32
CA PRO A 348 -10.04 53.98 17.40
C PRO A 348 -9.49 53.66 16.01
N HIS A 349 -10.33 53.76 14.98
CA HIS A 349 -9.94 53.53 13.58
C HIS A 349 -10.84 54.34 12.64
N ASP A 350 -10.27 55.05 11.66
CA ASP A 350 -11.03 55.77 10.64
C ASP A 350 -10.94 55.01 9.31
N PHE A 351 -11.98 54.27 8.97
CA PHE A 351 -11.98 53.40 7.78
C PHE A 351 -12.05 54.20 6.48
N LEU A 352 -12.47 55.47 6.48
CA LEU A 352 -12.44 56.29 5.26
C LEU A 352 -11.02 56.79 4.95
N VAL A 353 -10.20 56.99 5.98
CA VAL A 353 -8.81 57.48 5.85
C VAL A 353 -7.83 56.32 5.75
N ASP A 354 -7.92 55.37 6.68
CA ASP A 354 -6.95 54.30 6.88
C ASP A 354 -7.34 53.00 6.14
N GLY A 355 -8.54 52.94 5.57
CA GLY A 355 -9.08 51.74 4.95
C GLY A 355 -9.34 50.63 5.98
N VAL A 356 -9.32 49.37 5.54
CA VAL A 356 -9.50 48.20 6.42
C VAL A 356 -8.16 47.57 6.87
N GLU A 357 -7.03 48.15 6.48
CA GLU A 357 -5.72 47.59 6.80
C GLU A 357 -5.51 47.54 8.33
N GLY A 358 -4.98 46.41 8.80
CA GLY A 358 -4.78 46.18 10.24
C GLY A 358 -6.06 45.87 11.03
N THR A 359 -7.22 45.81 10.35
CA THR A 359 -8.49 45.37 10.93
C THR A 359 -8.83 43.95 10.51
N GLY A 360 -9.90 43.39 11.07
CA GLY A 360 -10.42 42.11 10.61
C GLY A 360 -11.44 42.21 9.47
N TRP A 361 -11.77 43.40 8.99
CA TRP A 361 -12.74 43.63 7.92
C TRP A 361 -12.09 43.49 6.55
N ASP A 362 -12.85 43.04 5.55
CA ASP A 362 -12.33 42.79 4.19
C ASP A 362 -12.53 43.98 3.26
N GLY A 363 -13.46 44.87 3.58
CA GLY A 363 -13.62 46.10 2.81
C GLY A 363 -14.76 47.00 3.27
N LEU A 364 -14.94 48.08 2.53
CA LEU A 364 -15.96 49.09 2.76
C LEU A 364 -16.59 49.63 1.46
N VAL A 365 -17.77 50.25 1.59
CA VAL A 365 -18.47 51.08 0.60
C VAL A 365 -18.63 52.46 1.24
N GLY A 366 -18.32 53.53 0.50
CA GLY A 366 -18.45 54.90 1.00
C GLY A 366 -17.53 55.92 0.31
N ILE A 367 -16.45 55.47 -0.33
CA ILE A 367 -15.40 56.32 -0.94
C ILE A 367 -15.38 56.30 -2.47
N GLY A 368 -16.04 55.32 -3.10
CA GLY A 368 -16.03 55.13 -4.54
C GLY A 368 -17.02 56.02 -5.31
N PRO A 369 -16.90 56.11 -6.64
CA PRO A 369 -17.89 56.78 -7.47
C PRO A 369 -19.32 56.26 -7.22
N GLY A 370 -20.27 57.16 -6.96
CA GLY A 370 -21.64 56.79 -6.63
C GLY A 370 -21.82 56.24 -5.21
N GLN A 371 -20.88 56.47 -4.30
CA GLN A 371 -20.97 56.15 -2.88
C GLN A 371 -20.84 57.43 -2.07
N THR A 372 -21.42 57.45 -0.87
CA THR A 372 -21.35 58.58 0.06
C THR A 372 -21.20 58.07 1.48
N ALA A 373 -20.16 58.55 2.15
CA ALA A 373 -19.96 58.39 3.57
C ALA A 373 -19.33 59.67 4.12
N ASN A 374 -19.95 60.25 5.13
CA ASN A 374 -19.39 61.35 5.91
C ASN A 374 -18.46 60.79 7.02
N ALA A 375 -18.75 59.57 7.50
CA ALA A 375 -17.93 58.86 8.47
C ALA A 375 -18.12 57.35 8.37
N ILE A 376 -17.02 56.60 8.49
CA ILE A 376 -16.97 55.18 8.85
C ILE A 376 -15.83 55.05 9.84
N ASN A 377 -16.11 55.15 11.14
CA ASN A 377 -15.06 55.09 12.15
C ASN A 377 -15.48 54.31 13.40
N ALA A 378 -14.52 53.65 14.03
CA ALA A 378 -14.67 52.95 15.29
C ALA A 378 -14.09 53.81 16.41
N SER A 379 -14.78 53.91 17.56
CA SER A 379 -14.26 54.53 18.80
C SER A 379 -13.67 55.95 18.72
N MET A 380 -13.90 56.69 17.62
CA MET A 380 -13.42 58.07 17.45
C MET A 380 -14.39 59.11 18.04
N THR A 381 -15.70 58.87 17.92
CA THR A 381 -16.77 59.77 18.37
C THR A 381 -17.69 59.14 19.43
N SER A 382 -17.75 57.81 19.49
CA SER A 382 -18.47 57.02 20.49
C SER A 382 -17.64 55.79 20.90
N GLN A 383 -17.17 55.76 22.14
CA GLN A 383 -16.32 54.67 22.65
C GLN A 383 -17.01 53.30 22.50
N GLY A 384 -16.33 52.35 21.88
CA GLY A 384 -16.79 50.97 21.70
C GLY A 384 -17.88 50.78 20.65
N GLN A 385 -18.03 51.72 19.71
CA GLN A 385 -19.05 51.65 18.67
C GLN A 385 -18.47 51.94 17.29
N LEU A 386 -19.06 51.32 16.28
CA LEU A 386 -18.93 51.73 14.88
C LEU A 386 -19.90 52.89 14.63
N TYR A 387 -19.38 54.00 14.13
CA TYR A 387 -20.13 55.16 13.70
C TYR A 387 -20.14 55.24 12.17
N LEU A 388 -21.34 55.19 11.60
CA LEU A 388 -21.58 55.31 10.16
C LEU A 388 -22.45 56.53 9.91
N GLU A 389 -21.99 57.43 9.05
CA GLU A 389 -22.72 58.64 8.69
C GLU A 389 -22.68 58.86 7.18
N SER A 390 -23.78 59.35 6.62
CA SER A 390 -23.83 59.79 5.23
C SER A 390 -24.93 60.81 5.00
N THR A 391 -24.81 61.53 3.88
CA THR A 391 -25.84 62.46 3.41
C THR A 391 -26.47 61.92 2.13
N ASN A 392 -27.81 61.85 2.10
CA ASN A 392 -28.61 61.53 0.92
C ASN A 392 -28.24 60.21 0.22
N SER A 393 -28.09 59.14 1.01
CA SER A 393 -27.74 57.79 0.52
C SER A 393 -28.95 56.86 0.38
N PHE A 394 -28.85 55.86 -0.52
CA PHE A 394 -29.94 54.93 -0.81
C PHE A 394 -29.44 53.47 -0.88
N TRP A 395 -30.11 52.58 -0.13
CA TRP A 395 -29.99 51.11 -0.27
C TRP A 395 -31.23 50.51 -0.96
N SER A 396 -31.80 51.31 -1.86
CA SER A 396 -32.92 51.00 -2.73
C SER A 396 -32.85 51.91 -3.95
N GLU A 397 -33.62 51.64 -5.00
CA GLU A 397 -33.63 52.47 -6.21
C GLU A 397 -33.84 53.96 -5.86
N PRO A 398 -32.99 54.87 -6.37
CA PRO A 398 -32.08 54.71 -7.52
C PRO A 398 -30.66 54.19 -7.22
N TRP A 399 -30.35 53.71 -6.00
CA TRP A 399 -29.07 53.15 -5.56
C TRP A 399 -27.86 54.10 -5.61
N ASN A 400 -28.07 55.39 -5.86
CA ASN A 400 -26.98 56.35 -6.04
C ASN A 400 -27.28 57.68 -5.33
N PRO A 401 -26.44 58.10 -4.37
CA PRO A 401 -25.24 57.40 -3.90
C PRO A 401 -25.55 56.26 -2.90
N LEU A 402 -24.76 55.18 -2.92
CA LEU A 402 -24.80 54.12 -1.90
C LEU A 402 -24.27 54.65 -0.56
N GLY A 403 -24.90 54.25 0.54
CA GLY A 403 -24.47 54.63 1.89
C GLY A 403 -23.21 53.89 2.35
N PRO A 404 -22.72 54.20 3.57
CA PRO A 404 -21.59 53.53 4.16
C PRO A 404 -21.92 52.07 4.47
N PHE A 405 -21.00 51.16 4.16
CA PHE A 405 -21.09 49.75 4.50
C PHE A 405 -19.70 49.19 4.78
N LEU A 406 -19.52 48.47 5.88
CA LEU A 406 -18.28 47.81 6.25
C LEU A 406 -18.55 46.30 6.26
N TYR A 407 -17.74 45.48 5.60
CA TYR A 407 -18.09 44.08 5.33
C TYR A 407 -16.94 43.07 5.54
N LYS A 408 -17.35 41.83 5.80
CA LYS A 408 -16.52 40.62 5.94
C LYS A 408 -17.06 39.54 5.00
N ILE A 409 -16.17 38.78 4.37
CA ILE A 409 -16.43 37.68 3.42
C ILE A 409 -16.00 36.35 4.05
#